data_AF-A0A2E8SW23-F1
#
_entry.id   AF-A0A2E8SW23-F1
#
_cell.length_a   1.000
_cell.length_b   1.000
_cell.length_c   1.000
_cell.angle_alpha   90.00
_cell.angle_beta   90.00
_cell.angle_gamma   90.00
#
_symmetry.space_group_name_H-M   'P 1'
#
loop_
_entity.id
_entity.type
_entity.pdbx_description
1 polymer ?
#
loop_
_entity_poly.entity_id
_entity_poly.type
_entity_poly.pdbx_seq_one_letter_code
_entity_poly.pdbx_strand_id
1 'polypeptide(L)'
;MNKPTLMRAERFPIFMGGEADDVRRVLTILFRGITSIARPDLERTLSFDMEWVAPHEAEEVVDALLNKGWLKTEQGELHLNVALGDVQVPFGWFPRPTHLLKPVGTTSEPTSTPSEQQTPPQPQATPSPASTPSPEHLSNDPRAALTRRLIRFIARQSGLSMDELERRAERKIRAFHHITPWLAYALVGREQGLEMESIAEALAVV
;
A
#
# COMPACT_ATOMS: atom_id res chain seq x y z
N MET A 1 -29.40 -44.56 6.35
CA MET A 1 -30.01 -43.30 5.86
C MET A 1 -29.29 -42.14 6.54
N ASN A 2 -28.31 -41.53 5.87
CA ASN A 2 -27.46 -40.46 6.42
C ASN A 2 -28.22 -39.12 6.43
N LYS A 3 -28.29 -38.45 7.58
CA LYS A 3 -28.72 -37.06 7.68
C LYS A 3 -27.52 -36.13 7.43
N PRO A 4 -27.68 -35.02 6.68
CA PRO A 4 -26.57 -34.18 6.29
C PRO A 4 -26.06 -33.31 7.45
N THR A 5 -24.75 -33.33 7.64
CA THR A 5 -24.00 -32.44 8.51
C THR A 5 -24.16 -31.00 8.04
N LEU A 6 -24.93 -30.22 8.79
CA LEU A 6 -25.08 -28.78 8.59
C LEU A 6 -23.72 -28.12 8.89
N MET A 7 -23.03 -27.65 7.85
CA MET A 7 -21.79 -26.90 8.00
C MET A 7 -22.04 -25.69 8.88
N ARG A 8 -21.42 -25.70 10.05
CA ARG A 8 -21.37 -24.58 10.99
C ARG A 8 -20.72 -23.42 10.25
N ALA A 9 -21.45 -22.32 10.06
CA ALA A 9 -20.86 -21.08 9.60
C ALA A 9 -19.78 -20.68 10.60
N GLU A 10 -18.51 -20.74 10.17
CA GLU A 10 -17.38 -20.16 10.86
C GLU A 10 -17.70 -18.68 11.07
N ARG A 11 -18.12 -18.32 12.28
CA ARG A 11 -18.20 -16.92 12.69
C ARG A 11 -16.77 -16.42 12.67
N PHE A 12 -16.42 -15.67 11.63
CA PHE A 12 -15.19 -14.88 11.63
C PHE A 12 -15.15 -14.11 12.96
N PRO A 13 -14.10 -14.26 13.78
CA PRO A 13 -14.02 -13.51 15.01
C PRO A 13 -14.09 -12.03 14.65
N ILE A 14 -15.05 -11.32 15.22
CA ILE A 14 -15.04 -9.86 15.22
C ILE A 14 -13.74 -9.50 15.94
N PHE A 15 -12.73 -9.13 15.17
CA PHE A 15 -11.36 -8.95 15.65
C PHE A 15 -11.31 -7.63 16.42
N MET A 16 -11.80 -7.66 17.66
CA MET A 16 -11.60 -6.59 18.63
C MET A 16 -10.17 -6.75 19.16
N GLY A 17 -9.19 -6.36 18.33
CA GLY A 17 -7.81 -6.21 18.79
C GLY A 17 -7.77 -5.18 19.92
N GLY A 18 -6.82 -5.32 20.84
CA GLY A 18 -6.63 -4.36 21.91
C GLY A 18 -6.30 -2.97 21.34
N GLU A 19 -6.50 -1.91 22.13
CA GLU A 19 -6.16 -0.53 21.75
C GLU A 19 -4.71 -0.39 21.25
N ALA A 20 -3.77 -1.09 21.89
CA ALA A 20 -2.38 -1.19 21.44
C ALA A 20 -2.23 -1.84 20.06
N ASP A 21 -3.05 -2.85 19.75
CA ASP A 21 -2.98 -3.54 18.46
C ASP A 21 -3.51 -2.65 17.33
N ASP A 22 -4.48 -1.79 17.60
CA ASP A 22 -4.96 -0.81 16.62
C ASP A 22 -3.85 0.19 16.26
N VAL A 23 -3.12 0.70 17.26
CA VAL A 23 -1.95 1.56 17.03
C VAL A 23 -0.87 0.81 16.25
N ARG A 24 -0.58 -0.44 16.62
CA ARG A 24 0.37 -1.27 15.88
C ARG A 24 -0.04 -1.48 14.42
N ARG A 25 -1.31 -1.80 14.15
CA ARG A 25 -1.83 -1.99 12.78
C ARG A 25 -1.63 -0.72 11.95
N VAL A 26 -1.99 0.43 12.50
CA VAL A 26 -1.77 1.74 11.87
C VAL A 26 -0.30 1.93 11.52
N LEU A 27 0.59 1.76 12.49
CA LEU A 27 2.02 1.92 12.27
C LEU A 27 2.59 0.91 11.26
N THR A 28 2.12 -0.33 11.27
CA THR A 28 2.50 -1.35 10.29
C THR A 28 2.09 -0.96 8.87
N ILE A 29 0.92 -0.33 8.71
CA ILE A 29 0.45 0.14 7.40
C ILE A 29 1.28 1.35 6.95
N LEU A 30 1.50 2.33 7.83
CA LEU A 30 2.20 3.57 7.51
C LEU A 30 3.69 3.34 7.19
N PHE A 31 4.36 2.47 7.93
CA PHE A 31 5.77 2.13 7.73
C PHE A 31 5.97 0.92 6.81
N ARG A 32 4.97 0.56 5.99
CA ARG A 32 5.05 -0.62 5.13
C ARG A 32 6.17 -0.45 4.09
N GLY A 33 7.28 -1.13 4.32
CA GLY A 33 8.44 -1.12 3.41
C GLY A 33 9.33 0.13 3.52
N ILE A 34 9.11 0.98 4.52
CA ILE A 34 9.94 2.16 4.80
C ILE A 34 10.39 2.17 6.26
N THR A 35 11.56 2.75 6.52
CA THR A 35 12.15 2.80 7.87
C THR A 35 11.95 4.15 8.58
N SER A 36 11.65 5.18 7.81
CA SER A 36 11.47 6.55 8.25
C SER A 36 10.45 7.27 7.37
N ILE A 37 9.85 8.32 7.91
CA ILE A 37 8.90 9.17 7.20
C ILE A 37 9.00 10.60 7.73
N ALA A 38 8.94 11.60 6.85
CA ALA A 38 8.87 12.98 7.27
C ALA A 38 7.54 13.24 7.99
N ARG A 39 7.55 14.04 9.06
CA ARG A 39 6.34 14.42 9.81
C ARG A 39 5.18 14.91 8.92
N PRO A 40 5.36 15.85 7.98
CA PRO A 40 4.25 16.31 7.13
C PRO A 40 3.72 15.22 6.20
N ASP A 41 4.56 14.26 5.78
CA ASP A 41 4.09 13.14 4.97
C ASP A 41 3.23 12.17 5.80
N LEU A 42 3.61 11.91 7.06
CA LEU A 42 2.81 11.10 7.96
C LEU A 42 1.44 11.74 8.26
N GLU A 43 1.43 13.05 8.55
CA GLU A 43 0.19 13.82 8.77
C GLU A 43 -0.70 13.81 7.53
N ARG A 44 -0.12 14.00 6.33
CA ARG A 44 -0.85 13.91 5.07
C ARG A 44 -1.44 12.53 4.85
N THR A 45 -0.67 11.47 5.09
CA THR A 45 -1.17 10.10 4.88
C THR A 45 -2.29 9.75 5.86
N LEU A 46 -2.19 10.18 7.11
CA LEU A 46 -3.25 9.99 8.11
C LEU A 46 -4.57 10.71 7.73
N SER A 47 -4.50 11.89 7.13
CA SER A 47 -5.67 12.74 6.89
C SER A 47 -6.24 12.74 5.47
N PHE A 48 -5.39 12.66 4.45
CA PHE A 48 -5.78 12.76 3.04
C PHE A 48 -5.72 11.42 2.32
N ASP A 49 -4.65 10.65 2.53
CA ASP A 49 -4.50 9.39 1.78
C ASP A 49 -5.40 8.30 2.38
N MET A 50 -5.35 8.14 3.70
CA MET A 50 -6.12 7.12 4.42
C MET A 50 -7.44 7.64 5.01
N GLU A 51 -7.59 8.96 5.12
CA GLU A 51 -8.77 9.63 5.71
C GLU A 51 -9.15 9.07 7.09
N TRP A 52 -8.14 8.71 7.91
CA TRP A 52 -8.35 8.13 9.24
C TRP A 52 -8.69 9.17 10.30
N VAL A 53 -8.19 10.40 10.12
CA VAL A 53 -8.44 11.54 11.01
C VAL A 53 -8.62 12.80 10.19
N ALA A 54 -9.25 13.84 10.76
CA ALA A 54 -9.36 15.11 10.06
C ALA A 54 -7.98 15.79 9.91
N PRO A 55 -7.78 16.69 8.92
CA PRO A 55 -6.49 17.37 8.73
C PRO A 55 -5.99 18.14 9.97
N HIS A 56 -6.88 18.71 10.77
CA HIS A 56 -6.52 19.42 12.00
C HIS A 56 -6.18 18.48 13.17
N GLU A 57 -6.62 17.22 13.10
CA GLU A 57 -6.34 16.18 14.11
C GLU A 57 -5.05 15.40 13.81
N ALA A 58 -4.56 15.46 12.56
CA ALA A 58 -3.40 14.67 12.14
C ALA A 58 -2.12 15.02 12.91
N GLU A 59 -1.89 16.32 13.13
CA GLU A 59 -0.79 16.81 13.94
C GLU A 59 -0.89 16.30 15.39
N GLU A 60 -2.10 16.37 15.97
CA GLU A 60 -2.38 15.91 17.33
C GLU A 60 -2.11 14.40 17.49
N VAL A 61 -2.45 13.59 16.49
CA VAL A 61 -2.15 12.15 16.48
C VAL A 61 -0.65 11.89 16.48
N VAL A 62 0.12 12.59 15.64
CA VAL A 62 1.57 12.39 15.57
C VAL A 62 2.23 12.79 16.90
N ASP A 63 1.81 13.90 17.50
CA ASP A 63 2.29 14.32 18.82
C ASP A 63 1.89 13.32 19.91
N ALA A 64 0.68 12.79 19.87
CA ALA A 64 0.23 11.77 20.81
C ALA A 64 1.07 10.48 20.70
N LEU A 65 1.40 10.04 19.48
CA LEU A 65 2.26 8.86 19.24
C LEU A 65 3.71 9.08 19.69
N LEU A 66 4.26 10.28 19.48
CA LEU A 66 5.58 10.66 20.00
C LEU A 66 5.57 10.67 21.54
N ASN A 67 4.60 11.35 22.15
CA ASN A 67 4.47 11.47 23.60
C ASN A 67 4.27 10.13 24.31
N LYS A 68 3.64 9.16 23.64
CA LYS A 68 3.42 7.81 24.16
C LYS A 68 4.53 6.82 23.81
N GLY A 69 5.58 7.29 23.14
CA GLY A 69 6.78 6.51 22.84
C GLY A 69 6.60 5.48 21.73
N TRP A 70 5.58 5.64 20.86
CA TRP A 70 5.41 4.82 19.67
C TRP A 70 6.34 5.24 18.55
N LEU A 71 6.55 6.55 18.43
CA LEU A 71 7.45 7.17 17.47
C LEU A 71 8.60 7.87 18.19
N LYS A 72 9.71 8.04 17.47
CA LYS A 72 10.83 8.89 17.86
C LYS A 72 11.27 9.74 16.67
N THR A 73 11.80 10.92 16.95
CA THR A 73 12.39 11.78 15.92
C THR A 73 13.90 11.54 15.89
N GLU A 74 14.44 11.18 14.72
CA GLU A 74 15.87 10.97 14.49
C GLU A 74 16.26 11.65 13.18
N GLN A 75 17.32 12.46 13.18
CA GLN A 75 17.79 13.21 12.01
C GLN A 75 16.72 14.06 11.27
N GLY A 76 15.65 14.47 11.98
CA GLY A 76 14.55 15.25 11.40
C GLY A 76 13.43 14.41 10.78
N GLU A 77 13.52 13.08 10.82
CA GLU A 77 12.49 12.16 10.37
C GLU A 77 11.88 11.37 11.53
N LEU A 78 10.67 10.82 11.31
CA LEU A 78 9.98 9.98 12.27
C LEU A 78 10.33 8.52 12.04
N HIS A 79 10.69 7.83 13.12
CA HIS A 79 10.99 6.41 13.14
C HIS A 79 10.12 5.71 14.18
N LEU A 80 9.88 4.41 13.96
CA LEU A 80 9.30 3.55 14.97
C LEU A 80 10.24 3.45 16.17
N ASN A 81 9.70 3.62 17.37
CA ASN A 81 10.44 3.45 18.61
C ASN A 81 10.24 2.04 19.24
N VAL A 82 9.26 1.29 18.72
CA VAL A 82 8.92 -0.06 19.21
C VAL A 82 8.86 -1.06 18.07
N ALA A 83 9.28 -2.29 18.35
CA ALA A 83 9.06 -3.42 17.45
C ALA A 83 7.56 -3.75 17.42
N LEU A 84 6.95 -3.63 16.23
CA LEU A 84 5.51 -3.84 16.07
C LEU A 84 5.12 -5.33 16.19
N GLY A 85 6.06 -6.24 15.90
CA GLY A 85 5.82 -7.69 15.90
C GLY A 85 4.89 -8.13 14.77
N ASP A 86 4.41 -9.38 14.85
CA ASP A 86 3.46 -9.92 13.90
C ASP A 86 2.05 -9.43 14.20
N VAL A 87 1.59 -8.46 13.41
CA VAL A 87 0.29 -7.82 13.57
C VAL A 87 -0.56 -8.10 12.35
N GLN A 88 -1.67 -8.79 12.54
CA GLN A 88 -2.62 -9.06 11.47
C GLN A 88 -3.52 -7.84 11.24
N VAL A 89 -3.48 -7.32 10.01
CA VAL A 89 -4.37 -6.26 9.52
C VAL A 89 -5.42 -6.91 8.61
N PRO A 90 -6.68 -7.07 9.04
CA PRO A 90 -7.72 -7.67 8.20
C PRO A 90 -8.05 -6.76 7.01
N PHE A 91 -8.50 -7.37 5.91
CA PHE A 91 -8.97 -6.61 4.76
C PHE A 91 -10.18 -5.75 5.14
N GLY A 92 -10.19 -4.48 4.70
CA GLY A 92 -11.25 -3.53 5.05
C GLY A 92 -11.23 -3.05 6.50
N TRP A 93 -10.16 -3.33 7.25
CA TRP A 93 -9.98 -2.79 8.59
C TRP A 93 -9.75 -1.28 8.57
N PHE A 94 -10.34 -0.59 9.55
CA PHE A 94 -10.20 0.85 9.75
C PHE A 94 -9.91 1.13 11.23
N PRO A 95 -8.96 2.02 11.56
CA PRO A 95 -8.64 2.35 12.94
C PRO A 95 -9.78 3.10 13.62
N ARG A 96 -9.86 3.00 14.94
CA ARG A 96 -10.68 3.91 15.74
C ARG A 96 -9.89 5.20 15.94
N PRO A 97 -10.34 6.37 15.43
CA PRO A 97 -9.58 7.63 15.56
C PRO A 97 -9.23 7.97 17.01
N THR A 98 -10.13 7.62 17.93
CA THR A 98 -9.95 7.82 19.38
C THR A 98 -8.70 7.12 19.93
N HIS A 99 -8.36 5.95 19.39
CA HIS A 99 -7.16 5.19 19.79
C HIS A 99 -5.87 5.83 19.27
N LEU A 100 -5.95 6.63 18.20
CA LEU A 100 -4.80 7.35 17.65
C LEU A 100 -4.60 8.70 18.35
N LEU A 101 -5.70 9.39 18.67
CA LEU A 101 -5.69 10.64 19.42
C LEU A 101 -5.28 10.43 20.90
N LYS A 102 -5.61 9.26 21.46
CA LYS A 102 -5.25 8.89 22.84
C LYS A 102 -4.62 7.51 22.86
N PRO A 103 -3.41 7.34 22.29
CA PRO A 103 -2.79 6.03 22.25
C PRO A 103 -2.42 5.57 23.66
N VAL A 104 -2.54 4.27 23.90
CA VAL A 104 -1.98 3.62 25.09
C VAL A 104 -0.46 3.76 25.08
N GLY A 105 0.16 3.88 26.26
CA GLY A 105 1.62 3.91 26.35
C GLY A 105 2.23 2.59 25.87
N THR A 106 3.42 2.65 25.28
CA THR A 106 4.17 1.43 24.97
C THR A 106 4.53 0.72 26.29
N THR A 107 4.13 -0.54 26.45
CA THR A 107 4.57 -1.40 27.58
C THR A 107 5.98 -1.90 27.32
N SER A 108 6.89 -0.96 27.04
CA SER A 108 8.30 -1.22 26.84
C SER A 108 9.02 -0.21 27.70
N GLU A 109 9.69 -0.71 28.74
CA GLU A 109 10.45 0.11 29.68
C GLU A 109 11.35 1.10 28.93
N PRO A 110 11.35 2.39 29.31
CA PRO A 110 12.18 3.38 28.67
C PRO A 110 13.64 3.16 29.07
N THR A 111 14.44 2.54 28.20
CA THR A 111 15.90 2.60 28.35
C THR A 111 16.37 3.95 27.80
N SER A 112 16.33 4.94 28.69
CA SER A 112 17.03 6.21 28.52
C SER A 112 18.48 6.04 28.97
N THR A 113 19.46 5.95 28.06
CA THR A 113 20.79 6.56 28.29
C THR A 113 21.55 6.76 26.96
N PRO A 114 22.22 7.91 26.75
CA PRO A 114 22.95 8.23 25.53
C PRO A 114 24.43 7.80 25.61
N SER A 115 25.01 7.38 24.49
CA SER A 115 26.47 7.44 24.31
C SER A 115 26.87 7.51 22.84
N GLU A 116 27.79 8.44 22.60
CA GLU A 116 28.44 8.81 21.36
C GLU A 116 29.31 7.71 20.74
N GLN A 117 29.53 7.86 19.43
CA GLN A 117 30.80 7.65 18.70
C GLN A 117 31.32 6.21 18.49
N GLN A 118 31.24 5.72 17.24
CA GLN A 118 32.39 5.58 16.31
C GLN A 118 32.10 4.63 15.13
N THR A 119 32.20 5.17 13.90
CA THR A 119 32.50 4.48 12.63
C THR A 119 34.03 4.24 12.52
N PRO A 120 34.64 3.64 11.46
CA PRO A 120 34.34 2.56 10.47
C PRO A 120 35.45 1.43 10.52
N PRO A 121 35.60 0.42 9.61
CA PRO A 121 35.21 0.37 8.19
C PRO A 121 34.64 -0.93 7.57
N GLN A 122 34.02 -0.68 6.42
CA GLN A 122 33.53 -1.55 5.35
C GLN A 122 34.60 -2.47 4.74
N PRO A 123 34.19 -3.65 4.20
CA PRO A 123 34.69 -4.05 2.89
C PRO A 123 33.58 -4.23 1.84
N GLN A 124 33.90 -3.78 0.63
CA GLN A 124 33.13 -3.86 -0.61
C GLN A 124 32.88 -5.31 -1.04
N ALA A 125 31.71 -5.57 -1.64
CA ALA A 125 31.56 -6.57 -2.69
C ALA A 125 30.62 -6.04 -3.78
N THR A 126 31.15 -6.02 -4.99
CA THR A 126 30.58 -5.58 -6.26
C THR A 126 29.58 -6.60 -6.85
N PRO A 127 28.83 -6.22 -7.91
CA PRO A 127 27.51 -6.75 -8.24
C PRO A 127 27.55 -7.99 -9.12
N SER A 128 26.46 -8.78 -9.10
CA SER A 128 26.15 -9.73 -10.16
C SER A 128 24.71 -9.59 -10.65
N PRO A 129 24.45 -9.84 -11.95
CA PRO A 129 23.33 -9.27 -12.68
C PRO A 129 22.12 -10.20 -12.83
N ALA A 130 20.99 -9.56 -13.15
CA ALA A 130 19.88 -10.04 -13.96
C ALA A 130 19.12 -11.30 -13.50
N SER A 131 17.85 -11.09 -13.14
CA SER A 131 16.76 -11.97 -13.59
C SER A 131 15.47 -11.16 -13.64
N THR A 132 15.14 -10.71 -14.85
CA THR A 132 13.80 -10.32 -15.28
C THR A 132 12.83 -11.45 -14.95
N PRO A 133 11.75 -11.24 -14.17
CA PRO A 133 10.63 -12.16 -14.21
C PRO A 133 9.84 -11.88 -15.50
N SER A 134 10.04 -12.76 -16.49
CA SER A 134 9.18 -12.90 -17.65
C SER A 134 7.74 -13.19 -17.20
N PRO A 135 6.71 -12.56 -17.78
CA PRO A 135 5.33 -12.66 -17.30
C PRO A 135 4.61 -13.87 -17.93
N GLU A 136 4.96 -15.08 -17.52
CA GLU A 136 4.25 -16.28 -17.96
C GLU A 136 3.83 -17.15 -16.78
N HIS A 137 2.90 -16.71 -15.91
CA HIS A 137 2.14 -17.62 -15.04
C HIS A 137 0.93 -16.95 -14.34
N LEU A 138 -0.02 -16.36 -15.09
CA LEU A 138 -1.37 -16.02 -14.58
C LEU A 138 -2.43 -16.18 -15.69
N SER A 139 -2.64 -17.41 -16.16
CA SER A 139 -3.48 -17.69 -17.34
C SER A 139 -4.99 -17.85 -17.08
N ASN A 140 -5.54 -17.34 -15.98
CA ASN A 140 -7.01 -17.37 -15.79
C ASN A 140 -7.56 -16.24 -14.90
N ASP A 141 -6.89 -15.08 -14.88
CA ASP A 141 -7.47 -13.90 -14.23
C ASP A 141 -8.48 -13.23 -15.19
N PRO A 142 -9.77 -13.05 -14.82
CA PRO A 142 -10.73 -12.31 -15.62
C PRO A 142 -10.22 -10.89 -15.98
N ARG A 143 -9.39 -10.28 -15.13
CA ARG A 143 -8.77 -8.97 -15.40
C ARG A 143 -7.69 -9.05 -16.47
N ALA A 144 -6.94 -10.15 -16.54
CA ALA A 144 -5.94 -10.36 -17.59
C ALA A 144 -6.63 -10.58 -18.96
N ALA A 145 -7.73 -11.32 -19.00
CA ALA A 145 -8.56 -11.48 -20.20
C ALA A 145 -9.12 -10.13 -20.68
N LEU A 146 -9.65 -9.33 -19.76
CA LEU A 146 -10.15 -7.99 -20.05
C LEU A 146 -9.07 -7.07 -20.62
N THR A 147 -7.90 -7.05 -19.98
CA THR A 147 -6.75 -6.25 -20.43
C THR A 147 -6.33 -6.65 -21.85
N ARG A 148 -6.21 -7.96 -22.14
CA ARG A 148 -5.87 -8.45 -23.48
C ARG A 148 -6.88 -8.02 -24.55
N ARG A 149 -8.18 -8.04 -24.22
CA ARG A 149 -9.24 -7.58 -25.13
C ARG A 149 -9.09 -6.08 -25.42
N LEU A 150 -8.87 -5.29 -24.39
CA LEU A 150 -8.66 -3.84 -24.50
C LEU A 150 -7.43 -3.52 -25.36
N ILE A 151 -6.30 -4.17 -25.13
CA ILE A 151 -5.07 -3.96 -25.90
C ILE A 151 -5.33 -4.23 -27.39
N ARG A 152 -5.99 -5.35 -27.72
CA ARG A 152 -6.32 -5.70 -29.11
C ARG A 152 -7.27 -4.69 -29.76
N PHE A 153 -8.26 -4.19 -29.00
CA PHE A 153 -9.18 -3.16 -29.48
C PHE A 153 -8.44 -1.86 -29.80
N ILE A 154 -7.61 -1.37 -28.88
CA ILE A 154 -6.86 -0.12 -29.05
C ILE A 154 -5.87 -0.23 -30.20
N ALA A 155 -5.12 -1.34 -30.31
CA ALA A 155 -4.16 -1.51 -31.41
C ALA A 155 -4.85 -1.47 -32.79
N ARG A 156 -6.04 -2.08 -32.91
CA ARG A 156 -6.83 -2.07 -34.16
C ARG A 156 -7.39 -0.68 -34.50
N GLN A 157 -7.84 0.07 -33.51
CA GLN A 157 -8.50 1.37 -33.71
C GLN A 157 -7.49 2.52 -33.83
N SER A 158 -6.38 2.47 -33.10
CA SER A 158 -5.36 3.52 -33.12
C SER A 158 -4.27 3.32 -34.18
N GLY A 159 -4.17 2.13 -34.77
CA GLY A 159 -3.11 1.79 -35.73
C GLY A 159 -1.72 1.64 -35.10
N LEU A 160 -1.63 1.62 -33.76
CA LEU A 160 -0.37 1.38 -33.05
C LEU A 160 -0.01 -0.11 -33.07
N SER A 161 1.30 -0.40 -33.17
CA SER A 161 1.80 -1.75 -32.90
C SER A 161 1.61 -2.11 -31.43
N MET A 162 1.50 -3.40 -31.15
CA MET A 162 1.34 -3.90 -29.77
C MET A 162 2.52 -3.47 -28.89
N ASP A 163 3.74 -3.52 -29.41
CA ASP A 163 4.97 -3.14 -28.69
C ASP A 163 4.98 -1.64 -28.34
N GLU A 164 4.52 -0.78 -29.24
CA GLU A 164 4.46 0.67 -28.98
C GLU A 164 3.35 1.00 -27.97
N LEU A 165 2.24 0.26 -28.01
CA LEU A 165 1.14 0.38 -27.05
C LEU A 165 1.59 -0.05 -25.65
N GLU A 166 2.33 -1.16 -25.53
CA GLU A 166 2.91 -1.63 -24.27
C GLU A 166 3.93 -0.63 -23.72
N ARG A 167 4.87 -0.14 -24.54
CA ARG A 167 5.84 0.88 -24.14
C ARG A 167 5.17 2.16 -23.60
N ARG A 168 4.07 2.59 -24.24
CA ARG A 168 3.29 3.76 -23.77
C ARG A 168 2.57 3.48 -22.47
N ALA A 169 1.96 2.30 -22.33
CA ALA A 169 1.28 1.91 -21.10
C ALA A 169 2.28 1.77 -19.93
N GLU A 170 3.46 1.18 -20.14
CA GLU A 170 4.52 1.10 -19.13
C GLU A 170 4.95 2.48 -18.64
N ARG A 171 5.11 3.46 -19.56
CA ARG A 171 5.42 4.84 -19.17
C ARG A 171 4.31 5.44 -18.30
N LYS A 172 3.04 5.15 -18.58
CA LYS A 172 1.92 5.56 -17.72
C LYS A 172 1.99 4.88 -16.35
N ILE A 173 2.25 3.58 -16.30
CA ILE A 173 2.37 2.82 -15.05
C ILE A 173 3.50 3.37 -14.18
N ARG A 174 4.65 3.73 -14.76
CA ARG A 174 5.76 4.33 -14.00
C ARG A 174 5.43 5.74 -13.51
N ALA A 175 4.73 6.54 -14.31
CA ALA A 175 4.35 7.90 -13.95
C ALA A 175 3.25 7.93 -12.86
N PHE A 176 2.29 7.01 -12.93
CA PHE A 176 1.20 6.89 -11.96
C PHE A 176 1.47 5.72 -11.01
N HIS A 177 1.95 6.01 -9.79
CA HIS A 177 2.39 4.99 -8.85
C HIS A 177 1.30 3.96 -8.47
N HIS A 178 0.01 4.32 -8.62
CA HIS A 178 -1.13 3.50 -8.21
C HIS A 178 -2.15 3.31 -9.35
N ILE A 179 -1.68 3.00 -10.57
CA ILE A 179 -2.55 2.72 -11.72
C ILE A 179 -2.60 1.23 -12.07
N THR A 180 -3.80 0.75 -12.44
CA THR A 180 -3.97 -0.63 -12.93
C THR A 180 -3.59 -0.72 -14.43
N PRO A 181 -3.06 -1.86 -14.91
CA PRO A 181 -2.61 -1.99 -16.30
C PRO A 181 -3.70 -1.68 -17.33
N TRP A 182 -4.93 -2.16 -17.14
CA TRP A 182 -6.04 -1.87 -18.05
C TRP A 182 -6.37 -0.38 -18.13
N LEU A 183 -6.27 0.35 -17.01
CA LEU A 183 -6.50 1.79 -16.97
C LEU A 183 -5.37 2.54 -17.68
N ALA A 184 -4.12 2.09 -17.52
CA ALA A 184 -2.99 2.63 -18.27
C ALA A 184 -3.20 2.49 -19.78
N TYR A 185 -3.67 1.32 -20.26
CA TYR A 185 -4.02 1.13 -21.66
C TYR A 185 -5.20 2.02 -22.10
N ALA A 186 -6.25 2.15 -21.29
CA ALA A 186 -7.38 3.03 -21.59
C ALA A 186 -6.95 4.49 -21.77
N LEU A 187 -6.03 4.99 -20.94
CA LEU A 187 -5.44 6.32 -21.10
C LEU A 187 -4.69 6.46 -22.42
N VAL A 188 -3.89 5.47 -22.81
CA VAL A 188 -3.21 5.49 -24.12
C VAL A 188 -4.23 5.52 -25.25
N GLY A 189 -5.31 4.74 -25.16
CA GLY A 189 -6.42 4.77 -26.12
C GLY A 189 -7.01 6.17 -26.25
N ARG A 190 -7.31 6.83 -25.13
CA ARG A 190 -7.83 8.20 -25.14
C ARG A 190 -6.86 9.19 -25.78
N GLU A 191 -5.56 9.05 -25.55
CA GLU A 191 -4.53 9.89 -26.18
C GLU A 191 -4.42 9.67 -27.70
N GLN A 192 -4.80 8.50 -28.21
CA GLN A 192 -4.87 8.25 -29.65
C GLN A 192 -6.20 8.73 -30.28
N GLY A 193 -7.03 9.47 -29.52
CA GLY A 193 -8.29 10.02 -30.02
C GLY A 193 -9.45 9.02 -30.02
N LEU A 194 -9.35 7.90 -29.31
CA LEU A 194 -10.49 7.00 -29.15
C LEU A 194 -11.55 7.63 -28.23
N GLU A 195 -12.81 7.41 -28.56
CA GLU A 195 -13.95 7.82 -27.73
C GLU A 195 -14.02 7.00 -26.45
N MET A 196 -14.27 7.67 -25.32
CA MET A 196 -14.30 7.02 -24.00
C MET A 196 -15.41 5.98 -23.90
N GLU A 197 -16.53 6.18 -24.60
CA GLU A 197 -17.64 5.23 -24.65
C GLU A 197 -17.22 3.92 -25.32
N SER A 198 -16.47 3.98 -26.43
CA SER A 198 -15.94 2.78 -27.11
C SER A 198 -14.89 2.05 -26.27
N ILE A 199 -14.09 2.78 -25.50
CA ILE A 199 -13.14 2.20 -24.54
C ILE A 199 -13.89 1.51 -23.39
N ALA A 200 -14.95 2.13 -22.87
CA ALA A 200 -15.78 1.56 -21.82
C ALA A 200 -16.54 0.31 -22.29
N GLU A 201 -17.04 0.30 -23.52
CA GLU A 201 -17.66 -0.88 -24.14
C GLU A 201 -16.65 -2.02 -24.30
N ALA A 202 -15.41 -1.71 -24.70
CA ALA A 202 -14.32 -2.68 -24.74
C ALA A 202 -13.91 -3.20 -23.34
N LEU A 203 -14.37 -2.55 -22.26
CA LEU A 203 -14.21 -2.98 -20.87
C LEU A 203 -15.46 -3.67 -20.28
N ALA A 204 -16.62 -3.57 -20.93
CA ALA A 204 -17.85 -4.18 -20.45
C ALA A 204 -17.77 -5.72 -20.54
N VAL A 205 -17.82 -6.39 -19.40
CA VAL A 205 -17.92 -7.86 -19.35
C VAL A 205 -19.33 -8.21 -19.79
N VAL A 206 -19.46 -8.85 -20.96
CA VAL A 206 -20.69 -9.49 -21.42
C VAL A 206 -20.70 -10.92 -20.89
#